data_AF-A0A1D3RLN2-F1
#
_entry.id   AF-A0A1D3RLN2-F1
#
_cell.length_a   1.000
_cell.length_b   1.000
_cell.length_c   1.000
_cell.angle_alpha   90.00
_cell.angle_beta   90.00
_cell.angle_gamma   90.00
#
_symmetry.space_group_name_H-M   'P 1'
#
loop_
_entity.id
_entity.type
_entity.pdbx_description
1 polymer ?
#
loop_
_entity_poly.entity_id
_entity_poly.type
_entity_poly.pdbx_seq_one_letter_code
_entity_poly.pdbx_strand_id
1 'polypeptide(L)'
;MEEFKKIDFENADMTGKLMAETRDRQNAYLVNVENFQASRRVFSVQARMLVDSLAKERIDEVIRRTKDDMSKSLTTYGMKQNIRKLFDELRDLLQDAVDTTNETRRLVKAIHKKFRDEYGFKEIEPKLFSIKQYQFELEQIFEEGELFRSSARTTMTEQSVVVKKLYSTIISKAREVLKRANKDATTWSNSVLSPLMHQIKDHKKQIESRLQMLRKISGSKESIEENIANLAAELGPLKQQHRELKMIIKAMKVDNITEYKDASAAALK
;
A
#
# COMPACT_ATOMS: atom_id res chain seq x y z
N MET A 1 -48.65 13.99 0.96
CA MET A 1 -48.55 12.68 1.65
C MET A 1 -48.05 11.60 0.69
N GLU A 2 -48.70 11.37 -0.47
CA GLU A 2 -48.23 10.38 -1.45
C GLU A 2 -46.87 10.72 -2.09
N GLU A 3 -46.64 11.99 -2.43
CA GLU A 3 -45.37 12.45 -3.01
C GLU A 3 -44.19 12.29 -2.04
N PHE A 4 -44.39 12.55 -0.74
CA PHE A 4 -43.42 12.29 0.32
C PHE A 4 -43.10 10.80 0.48
N LYS A 5 -44.14 9.93 0.46
CA LYS A 5 -43.94 8.47 0.53
C LYS A 5 -43.19 7.93 -0.69
N LYS A 6 -43.43 8.50 -1.87
CA LYS A 6 -42.73 8.12 -3.10
C LYS A 6 -41.23 8.47 -3.05
N ILE A 7 -40.91 9.72 -2.68
CA ILE A 7 -39.52 10.18 -2.51
C ILE A 7 -38.79 9.35 -1.44
N ASP A 8 -39.48 9.01 -0.36
CA ASP A 8 -38.92 8.21 0.73
C ASP A 8 -38.64 6.76 0.32
N PHE A 9 -39.53 6.14 -0.47
CA PHE A 9 -39.31 4.82 -1.05
C PHE A 9 -38.13 4.80 -2.02
N GLU A 10 -38.05 5.79 -2.93
CA GLU A 10 -36.94 5.94 -3.87
C GLU A 10 -35.60 6.14 -3.16
N ASN A 11 -35.57 6.89 -2.05
CA ASN A 11 -34.38 7.09 -1.23
C ASN A 11 -33.94 5.83 -0.46
N ALA A 12 -34.88 5.00 0.00
CA ALA A 12 -34.56 3.70 0.62
C ALA A 12 -33.97 2.72 -0.39
N ASP A 13 -34.59 2.59 -1.57
CA ASP A 13 -34.09 1.75 -2.65
C ASP A 13 -32.68 2.20 -3.09
N MET A 14 -32.47 3.51 -3.21
CA MET A 14 -31.15 4.08 -3.52
C MET A 14 -30.12 3.77 -2.43
N THR A 15 -30.47 3.92 -1.15
CA THR A 15 -29.55 3.62 -0.03
C THR A 15 -29.19 2.13 0.01
N GLY A 16 -30.16 1.25 -0.26
CA GLY A 16 -29.94 -0.20 -0.40
C GLY A 16 -28.99 -0.54 -1.55
N LYS A 17 -29.18 0.07 -2.73
CA LYS A 17 -28.27 -0.06 -3.87
C LYS A 17 -26.85 0.41 -3.53
N LEU A 18 -26.70 1.58 -2.92
CA LEU A 18 -25.40 2.11 -2.51
C LEU A 18 -24.71 1.22 -1.45
N MET A 19 -25.46 0.58 -0.55
CA MET A 19 -24.91 -0.41 0.39
C MET A 19 -24.42 -1.67 -0.33
N ALA A 20 -25.19 -2.20 -1.28
CA ALA A 20 -24.79 -3.35 -2.09
C ALA A 20 -23.52 -3.04 -2.89
N GLU A 21 -23.48 -1.91 -3.62
CA GLU A 21 -22.28 -1.47 -4.34
C GLU A 21 -21.07 -1.30 -3.42
N THR A 22 -21.27 -0.78 -2.20
CA THR A 22 -20.16 -0.60 -1.24
C THR A 22 -19.65 -1.94 -0.72
N ARG A 23 -20.53 -2.95 -0.56
CA ARG A 23 -20.13 -4.32 -0.24
C ARG A 23 -19.36 -4.98 -1.38
N ASP A 24 -19.77 -4.77 -2.63
CA ASP A 24 -19.03 -5.29 -3.79
C ASP A 24 -17.64 -4.67 -3.88
N ARG A 25 -17.51 -3.36 -3.64
CA ARG A 25 -16.20 -2.69 -3.51
C ARG A 25 -15.37 -3.24 -2.36
N GLN A 26 -16.00 -3.60 -1.24
CA GLN A 26 -15.32 -4.24 -0.11
C GLN A 26 -14.75 -5.62 -0.51
N ASN A 27 -15.51 -6.42 -1.24
CA ASN A 27 -15.05 -7.72 -1.74
C ASN A 27 -13.88 -7.57 -2.72
N ALA A 28 -13.99 -6.65 -3.68
CA ALA A 28 -12.90 -6.34 -4.60
C ALA A 28 -11.63 -5.85 -3.87
N TYR A 29 -11.80 -5.04 -2.82
CA TYR A 29 -10.70 -4.61 -1.96
C TYR A 29 -9.99 -5.79 -1.28
N LEU A 30 -10.73 -6.77 -0.76
CA LEU A 30 -10.12 -7.95 -0.11
C LEU A 30 -9.26 -8.75 -1.10
N VAL A 31 -9.74 -8.95 -2.33
CA VAL A 31 -8.96 -9.57 -3.41
C VAL A 31 -7.68 -8.78 -3.70
N ASN A 32 -7.77 -7.44 -3.76
CA ASN A 32 -6.60 -6.58 -3.98
C ASN A 32 -5.57 -6.70 -2.83
N VAL A 33 -6.03 -6.85 -1.59
CA VAL A 33 -5.16 -7.09 -0.43
C VAL A 33 -4.45 -8.43 -0.56
N GLU A 34 -5.16 -9.50 -0.93
CA GLU A 34 -4.56 -10.82 -1.13
C GLU A 34 -3.50 -10.80 -2.24
N ASN A 35 -3.81 -10.17 -3.37
CA ASN A 35 -2.87 -9.96 -4.47
C ASN A 35 -1.64 -9.15 -4.06
N PHE A 36 -1.82 -8.17 -3.16
CA PHE A 36 -0.71 -7.39 -2.61
C PHE A 36 0.17 -8.24 -1.71
N GLN A 37 -0.42 -9.06 -0.83
CA GLN A 37 0.36 -9.96 0.03
C GLN A 37 1.13 -11.00 -0.80
N ALA A 38 0.52 -11.56 -1.85
CA ALA A 38 1.22 -12.46 -2.77
C ALA A 38 2.43 -11.77 -3.43
N SER A 39 2.22 -10.57 -3.99
CA SER A 39 3.27 -9.77 -4.60
C SER A 39 4.37 -9.40 -3.60
N ARG A 40 3.99 -9.05 -2.37
CA ARG A 40 4.92 -8.72 -1.28
C ARG A 40 5.77 -9.92 -0.86
N ARG A 41 5.21 -11.14 -0.83
CA ARG A 41 5.98 -12.36 -0.51
C ARG A 41 7.05 -12.62 -1.57
N VAL A 42 6.68 -12.55 -2.85
CA VAL A 42 7.64 -12.71 -3.96
C VAL A 42 8.73 -11.64 -3.89
N PHE A 43 8.33 -10.39 -3.67
CA PHE A 43 9.28 -9.29 -3.48
C PHE A 43 10.21 -9.51 -2.29
N SER A 44 9.72 -9.96 -1.14
CA SER A 44 10.55 -10.22 0.05
C SER A 44 11.65 -11.24 -0.20
N VAL A 45 11.39 -12.26 -1.04
CA VAL A 45 12.41 -13.24 -1.43
C VAL A 45 13.48 -12.58 -2.30
N GLN A 46 13.07 -11.87 -3.35
CA GLN A 46 13.99 -11.18 -4.26
C GLN A 46 14.80 -10.09 -3.54
N ALA A 47 14.17 -9.33 -2.66
CA ALA A 47 14.80 -8.30 -1.84
C ALA A 47 15.87 -8.90 -0.91
N ARG A 48 15.58 -10.06 -0.31
CA ARG A 48 16.56 -10.79 0.50
C ARG A 48 17.76 -11.23 -0.35
N MET A 49 17.52 -11.80 -1.53
CA MET A 49 18.60 -12.16 -2.45
C MET A 49 19.49 -10.97 -2.82
N LEU A 50 18.89 -9.78 -3.06
CA LEU A 50 19.65 -8.56 -3.28
C LEU A 50 20.50 -8.16 -2.08
N VAL A 51 19.90 -8.10 -0.88
CA VAL A 51 20.63 -7.72 0.34
C VAL A 51 21.77 -8.71 0.61
N ASP A 52 21.50 -10.01 0.51
CA ASP A 52 22.47 -11.08 0.69
C ASP A 52 23.57 -11.04 -0.38
N SER A 53 23.26 -10.56 -1.60
CA SER A 53 24.27 -10.37 -2.65
C SER A 53 25.34 -9.35 -2.32
N LEU A 54 25.02 -8.40 -1.44
CA LEU A 54 25.90 -7.34 -0.98
C LEU A 54 26.45 -7.60 0.43
N ALA A 55 26.13 -8.76 1.02
CA ALA A 55 26.53 -9.10 2.37
C ALA A 55 28.05 -9.28 2.47
N LYS A 56 28.64 -8.80 3.57
CA LYS A 56 30.10 -8.88 3.78
C LYS A 56 30.60 -10.33 3.78
N GLU A 57 29.76 -11.26 4.22
CA GLU A 57 30.04 -12.68 4.36
C GLU A 57 30.45 -13.31 3.03
N ARG A 58 29.85 -12.85 1.91
CA ARG A 58 30.18 -13.29 0.53
C ARG A 58 31.65 -13.07 0.21
N ILE A 59 32.17 -11.92 0.60
CA ILE A 59 33.53 -11.50 0.27
C ILE A 59 34.53 -11.92 1.33
N ASP A 60 34.09 -12.00 2.59
CA ASP A 60 34.93 -12.50 3.67
C ASP A 60 35.40 -13.94 3.41
N GLU A 61 34.57 -14.78 2.79
CA GLU A 61 34.96 -16.13 2.41
C GLU A 61 36.01 -16.15 1.29
N VAL A 62 35.79 -15.36 0.22
CA VAL A 62 36.75 -15.20 -0.89
C VAL A 62 38.11 -14.69 -0.37
N ILE A 63 38.08 -13.71 0.53
CA ILE A 63 39.26 -13.15 1.20
C ILE A 63 39.96 -14.21 2.04
N ARG A 64 39.23 -14.95 2.87
CA ARG A 64 39.79 -15.96 3.77
C ARG A 64 40.52 -17.05 2.98
N ARG A 65 39.89 -17.56 1.93
CA ARG A 65 40.48 -18.54 1.01
C ARG A 65 41.74 -17.98 0.34
N THR A 66 41.64 -16.78 -0.25
CA THR A 66 42.80 -16.18 -0.94
C THR A 66 43.97 -15.95 0.02
N LYS A 67 43.71 -15.53 1.26
CA LYS A 67 44.75 -15.33 2.27
C LYS A 67 45.51 -16.62 2.59
N ASP A 68 44.80 -17.74 2.67
CA ASP A 68 45.40 -19.06 2.88
C ASP A 68 46.16 -19.57 1.64
N ASP A 69 45.59 -19.39 0.44
CA ASP A 69 46.27 -19.76 -0.81
C ASP A 69 47.56 -18.94 -1.03
N MET A 70 47.51 -17.65 -0.68
CA MET A 70 48.69 -16.79 -0.68
C MET A 70 49.72 -17.23 0.34
N SER A 71 49.36 -17.65 1.56
CA SER A 71 50.36 -18.07 2.57
C SER A 71 51.10 -19.35 2.15
N LYS A 72 50.44 -20.22 1.38
CA LYS A 72 50.99 -21.46 0.82
C LYS A 72 51.80 -21.24 -0.47
N SER A 73 51.75 -20.05 -1.05
CA SER A 73 52.44 -19.75 -2.31
C SER A 73 53.95 -19.67 -2.10
N LEU A 74 54.70 -20.53 -2.79
CA LEU A 74 56.17 -20.61 -2.70
C LEU A 74 56.92 -19.56 -3.54
N THR A 75 56.20 -18.86 -4.43
CA THR A 75 56.81 -17.89 -5.35
C THR A 75 56.00 -16.61 -5.43
N THR A 76 56.69 -15.49 -5.70
CA THR A 76 56.07 -14.19 -5.97
C THR A 76 55.08 -14.26 -7.13
N TYR A 77 55.37 -15.07 -8.15
CA TYR A 77 54.46 -15.31 -9.27
C TYR A 77 53.16 -15.98 -8.82
N GLY A 78 53.25 -17.06 -8.02
CA GLY A 78 52.08 -17.75 -7.47
C GLY A 78 51.21 -16.84 -6.60
N MET A 79 51.84 -16.03 -5.73
CA MET A 79 51.14 -15.02 -4.93
C MET A 79 50.39 -14.03 -5.85
N LYS A 80 51.07 -13.49 -6.88
CA LYS A 80 50.42 -12.57 -7.83
C LYS A 80 49.26 -13.24 -8.58
N GLN A 81 49.35 -14.53 -8.90
CA GLN A 81 48.24 -15.24 -9.53
C GLN A 81 47.04 -15.37 -8.59
N ASN A 82 47.27 -15.62 -7.29
CA ASN A 82 46.20 -15.66 -6.29
C ASN A 82 45.53 -14.30 -6.09
N ILE A 83 46.29 -13.19 -6.12
CA ILE A 83 45.72 -11.84 -6.06
C ILE A 83 44.86 -11.55 -7.29
N ARG A 84 45.30 -11.95 -8.49
CA ARG A 84 44.50 -11.79 -9.71
C ARG A 84 43.17 -12.55 -9.60
N LYS A 85 43.25 -13.82 -9.21
CA LYS A 85 42.07 -14.67 -9.00
C LYS A 85 41.10 -14.08 -7.97
N LEU A 86 41.61 -13.48 -6.90
CA LEU A 86 40.79 -12.74 -5.93
C LEU A 86 40.00 -11.62 -6.61
N PHE A 87 40.64 -10.74 -7.38
CA PHE A 87 39.92 -9.65 -8.03
C PHE A 87 38.94 -10.13 -9.10
N ASP A 88 39.26 -11.21 -9.82
CA ASP A 88 38.32 -11.85 -10.75
C ASP A 88 37.07 -12.35 -10.00
N GLU A 89 37.23 -13.08 -8.89
CA GLU A 89 36.11 -13.56 -8.08
C GLU A 89 35.30 -12.42 -7.43
N LEU A 90 35.94 -11.33 -7.02
CA LEU A 90 35.24 -10.16 -6.49
C LEU A 90 34.42 -9.42 -7.56
N ARG A 91 34.90 -9.41 -8.81
CA ARG A 91 34.14 -8.87 -9.96
C ARG A 91 32.96 -9.75 -10.30
N ASP A 92 33.10 -11.07 -10.25
CA ASP A 92 31.99 -12.00 -10.45
C ASP A 92 30.89 -11.76 -9.40
N LEU A 93 31.25 -11.64 -8.12
CA LEU A 93 30.29 -11.32 -7.05
C LEU A 93 29.61 -9.97 -7.25
N LEU A 94 30.33 -8.96 -7.75
CA LEU A 94 29.76 -7.65 -8.07
C LEU A 94 28.77 -7.76 -9.24
N GLN A 95 29.11 -8.52 -10.27
CA GLN A 95 28.23 -8.73 -11.42
C GLN A 95 26.94 -9.44 -11.01
N ASP A 96 27.02 -10.48 -10.19
CA ASP A 96 25.85 -11.16 -9.61
C ASP A 96 24.94 -10.20 -8.82
N ALA A 97 25.53 -9.29 -8.05
CA ALA A 97 24.79 -8.28 -7.29
C ALA A 97 24.11 -7.24 -8.22
N VAL A 98 24.75 -6.88 -9.33
CA VAL A 98 24.19 -6.01 -10.37
C VAL A 98 22.99 -6.67 -11.04
N ASP A 99 23.10 -7.95 -11.40
CA ASP A 99 22.03 -8.68 -12.06
C ASP A 99 20.84 -8.89 -11.12
N THR A 100 21.10 -9.29 -9.86
CA THR A 100 20.08 -9.39 -8.82
C THR A 100 19.39 -8.05 -8.57
N THR A 101 20.14 -6.93 -8.58
CA THR A 101 19.57 -5.57 -8.49
C THR A 101 18.61 -5.30 -9.64
N ASN A 102 19.00 -5.61 -10.87
CA ASN A 102 18.18 -5.34 -12.06
C ASN A 102 16.90 -6.16 -12.07
N GLU A 103 16.96 -7.44 -11.69
CA GLU A 103 15.78 -8.29 -11.51
C GLU A 103 14.83 -7.74 -10.45
N THR A 104 15.36 -7.37 -9.27
CA THR A 104 14.56 -6.79 -8.19
C THR A 104 13.86 -5.51 -8.63
N ARG A 105 14.54 -4.64 -9.40
CA ARG A 105 13.95 -3.42 -9.97
C ARG A 105 12.83 -3.72 -10.96
N ARG A 106 13.01 -4.72 -11.83
CA ARG A 106 11.97 -5.16 -12.79
C ARG A 106 10.75 -5.67 -12.05
N LEU A 107 10.94 -6.46 -10.99
CA LEU A 107 9.84 -6.96 -10.16
C LEU A 107 9.06 -5.81 -9.50
N VAL A 108 9.74 -4.84 -8.89
CA VAL A 108 9.07 -3.66 -8.29
C VAL A 108 8.26 -2.89 -9.33
N LYS A 109 8.82 -2.65 -10.52
CA LYS A 109 8.08 -2.00 -11.63
C LYS A 109 6.85 -2.82 -12.03
N ALA A 110 6.98 -4.13 -12.16
CA ALA A 110 5.88 -5.02 -12.52
C ALA A 110 4.76 -5.00 -11.47
N ILE A 111 5.10 -5.02 -10.17
CA ILE A 111 4.13 -4.90 -9.08
C ILE A 111 3.39 -3.57 -9.17
N HIS A 112 4.11 -2.44 -9.29
CA HIS A 112 3.48 -1.13 -9.42
C HIS A 112 2.57 -1.03 -10.65
N LYS A 113 3.03 -1.53 -11.80
CA LYS A 113 2.23 -1.56 -13.04
C LYS A 113 0.96 -2.39 -12.86
N LYS A 114 1.08 -3.61 -12.32
CA LYS A 114 -0.06 -4.50 -12.05
C LYS A 114 -1.12 -3.83 -11.19
N PHE A 115 -0.70 -3.15 -10.12
CA PHE A 115 -1.62 -2.46 -9.21
C PHE A 115 -2.35 -1.28 -9.84
N ARG A 116 -1.74 -0.59 -10.79
CA ARG A 116 -2.42 0.44 -11.56
C ARG A 116 -3.40 -0.15 -12.56
N ASP A 117 -2.91 -1.05 -13.41
CA ASP A 117 -3.63 -1.54 -14.58
C ASP A 117 -4.82 -2.43 -14.19
N GLU A 118 -4.65 -3.31 -13.20
CA GLU A 118 -5.70 -4.27 -12.81
C GLU A 118 -6.63 -3.77 -11.71
N TYR A 119 -6.13 -2.90 -10.82
CA TYR A 119 -6.85 -2.54 -9.59
C TYR A 119 -7.13 -1.03 -9.45
N GLY A 120 -6.73 -0.21 -10.42
CA GLY A 120 -7.04 1.22 -10.48
C GLY A 120 -6.37 2.06 -9.39
N PHE A 121 -5.27 1.58 -8.81
CA PHE A 121 -4.49 2.39 -7.85
C PHE A 121 -3.84 3.58 -8.55
N LYS A 122 -3.64 4.68 -7.81
CA LYS A 122 -2.99 5.88 -8.36
C LYS A 122 -1.57 5.57 -8.80
N GLU A 123 -1.17 6.18 -9.92
CA GLU A 123 0.19 6.05 -10.41
C GLU A 123 1.19 6.67 -9.43
N ILE A 124 2.02 5.81 -8.86
CA ILE A 124 3.18 6.21 -8.08
C ILE A 124 4.38 5.52 -8.70
N GLU A 125 5.28 6.30 -9.26
CA GLU A 125 6.54 5.79 -9.77
C GLU A 125 7.46 5.41 -8.58
N PRO A 126 7.86 4.13 -8.45
CA PRO A 126 8.68 3.71 -7.33
C PRO A 126 10.10 4.26 -7.48
N LYS A 127 10.65 4.82 -6.40
CA LYS A 127 12.09 5.13 -6.34
C LYS A 127 12.87 3.81 -6.32
N LEU A 128 13.62 3.55 -7.39
CA LEU A 128 14.38 2.31 -7.55
C LEU A 128 15.78 2.42 -6.95
N PHE A 129 16.27 1.34 -6.37
CA PHE A 129 17.67 1.22 -5.95
C PHE A 129 18.59 1.27 -7.17
N SER A 130 19.75 1.90 -7.00
CA SER A 130 20.79 2.01 -8.02
C SER A 130 22.11 1.54 -7.46
N ILE A 131 22.61 0.42 -7.98
CA ILE A 131 23.93 -0.11 -7.64
C ILE A 131 25.07 0.59 -8.40
N LYS A 132 24.77 1.36 -9.45
CA LYS A 132 25.77 1.87 -10.41
C LYS A 132 26.92 2.64 -9.77
N GLN A 133 26.62 3.48 -8.79
CA GLN A 133 27.65 4.25 -8.09
C GLN A 133 28.60 3.32 -7.32
N TYR A 134 28.05 2.35 -6.59
CA TYR A 134 28.82 1.34 -5.87
C TYR A 134 29.65 0.46 -6.80
N GLN A 135 29.08 0.06 -7.94
CA GLN A 135 29.77 -0.69 -8.98
C GLN A 135 30.99 0.09 -9.51
N PHE A 136 30.81 1.37 -9.82
CA PHE A 136 31.90 2.22 -10.29
C PHE A 136 33.00 2.38 -9.23
N GLU A 137 32.64 2.67 -7.98
CA GLU A 137 33.59 2.79 -6.87
C GLU A 137 34.37 1.47 -6.64
N LEU A 138 33.70 0.33 -6.70
CA LEU A 138 34.34 -0.99 -6.55
C LEU A 138 35.29 -1.31 -7.69
N GLU A 139 34.90 -1.04 -8.94
CA GLU A 139 35.76 -1.29 -10.10
C GLU A 139 37.04 -0.46 -10.03
N GLN A 140 36.96 0.80 -9.58
CA GLN A 140 38.15 1.62 -9.34
C GLN A 140 39.08 1.03 -8.28
N ILE A 141 38.52 0.46 -7.21
CA ILE A 141 39.30 -0.20 -6.15
C ILE A 141 39.95 -1.48 -6.68
N PHE A 142 39.25 -2.24 -7.52
CA PHE A 142 39.79 -3.47 -8.14
C PHE A 142 40.91 -3.14 -9.13
N GLU A 143 40.78 -2.07 -9.91
CA GLU A 143 41.84 -1.57 -10.78
C GLU A 143 43.07 -1.08 -9.98
N GLU A 144 42.87 -0.33 -8.88
CA GLU A 144 43.94 0.03 -7.94
C GLU A 144 44.67 -1.22 -7.41
N GLY A 145 43.91 -2.27 -7.13
CA GLY A 145 44.42 -3.58 -6.72
C GLY A 145 45.25 -4.29 -7.78
N GLU A 146 44.82 -4.28 -9.03
CA GLU A 146 45.53 -4.86 -10.17
C GLU A 146 46.83 -4.10 -10.49
N LEU A 147 46.81 -2.76 -10.41
CA LEU A 147 48.02 -1.94 -10.51
C LEU A 147 48.99 -2.23 -9.37
N PHE A 148 48.48 -2.36 -8.14
CA PHE A 148 49.29 -2.78 -6.99
C PHE A 148 49.94 -4.14 -7.23
N ARG A 149 49.18 -5.13 -7.70
CA ARG A 149 49.65 -6.49 -7.99
C ARG A 149 50.73 -6.51 -9.09
N SER A 150 50.52 -5.78 -10.17
CA SER A 150 51.42 -5.75 -11.33
C SER A 150 52.71 -4.95 -11.09
N SER A 151 52.73 -4.03 -10.13
CA SER A 151 53.88 -3.15 -9.88
C SER A 151 55.20 -3.89 -9.60
N ALA A 152 56.31 -3.30 -10.06
CA ALA A 152 57.67 -3.77 -9.80
C ALA A 152 58.00 -3.77 -8.30
N ARG A 153 57.50 -2.76 -7.56
CA ARG A 153 57.62 -2.67 -6.10
C ARG A 153 57.04 -3.92 -5.42
N THR A 154 55.86 -4.37 -5.82
CA THR A 154 55.24 -5.59 -5.27
C THR A 154 56.06 -6.85 -5.58
N THR A 155 56.75 -6.90 -6.72
CA THR A 155 57.65 -8.03 -7.05
C THR A 155 58.84 -8.12 -6.09
N MET A 156 59.36 -6.97 -5.65
CA MET A 156 60.58 -6.86 -4.84
C MET A 156 60.30 -6.76 -3.34
N THR A 157 59.04 -6.84 -2.91
CA THR A 157 58.62 -6.71 -1.51
C THR A 157 58.35 -8.09 -0.91
N GLU A 158 58.66 -8.27 0.37
CA GLU A 158 58.29 -9.49 1.11
C GLU A 158 56.79 -9.76 1.03
N GLN A 159 56.44 -11.03 0.79
CA GLN A 159 55.07 -11.52 0.66
C GLN A 159 54.17 -11.11 1.83
N SER A 160 54.65 -11.23 3.07
CA SER A 160 53.90 -10.86 4.28
C SER A 160 53.48 -9.38 4.27
N VAL A 161 54.35 -8.50 3.78
CA VAL A 161 54.12 -7.06 3.66
C VAL A 161 53.14 -6.76 2.53
N VAL A 162 53.29 -7.41 1.37
CA VAL A 162 52.35 -7.28 0.23
C VAL A 162 50.94 -7.66 0.66
N VAL A 163 50.81 -8.83 1.30
CA VAL A 163 49.55 -9.37 1.81
C VAL A 163 48.92 -8.41 2.84
N LYS A 164 49.71 -7.94 3.81
CA LYS A 164 49.23 -6.98 4.83
C LYS A 164 48.74 -5.68 4.18
N LYS A 165 49.44 -5.17 3.16
CA LYS A 165 49.06 -3.93 2.48
C LYS A 165 47.78 -4.13 1.67
N LEU A 166 47.70 -5.18 0.85
CA LEU A 166 46.51 -5.54 0.06
C LEU A 166 45.25 -5.54 0.93
N TYR A 167 45.31 -6.22 2.07
CA TYR A 167 44.16 -6.35 2.96
C TYR A 167 43.83 -5.07 3.73
N SER A 168 44.84 -4.39 4.28
CA SER A 168 44.60 -3.19 5.09
C SER A 168 44.19 -1.97 4.28
N THR A 169 44.50 -1.91 2.98
CA THR A 169 44.12 -0.77 2.13
C THR A 169 43.06 -1.12 1.10
N ILE A 170 43.32 -2.02 0.16
CA ILE A 170 42.44 -2.25 -0.99
C ILE A 170 41.16 -2.97 -0.56
N ILE A 171 41.32 -4.09 0.14
CA ILE A 171 40.19 -4.90 0.58
C ILE A 171 39.35 -4.20 1.66
N SER A 172 40.01 -3.44 2.54
CA SER A 172 39.33 -2.60 3.52
C SER A 172 38.42 -1.57 2.84
N LYS A 173 38.89 -0.87 1.80
CA LYS A 173 38.07 0.05 1.00
C LYS A 173 36.87 -0.66 0.36
N ALA A 174 37.09 -1.80 -0.28
CA ALA A 174 36.01 -2.56 -0.92
C ALA A 174 34.91 -2.98 0.06
N ARG A 175 35.29 -3.46 1.26
CA ARG A 175 34.34 -3.81 2.34
C ARG A 175 33.48 -2.62 2.77
N GLU A 176 34.06 -1.42 2.88
CA GLU A 176 33.30 -0.23 3.26
C GLU A 176 32.30 0.22 2.18
N VAL A 177 32.66 0.10 0.89
CA VAL A 177 31.72 0.37 -0.22
C VAL A 177 30.54 -0.60 -0.17
N LEU A 178 30.80 -1.89 0.02
CA LEU A 178 29.74 -2.90 0.07
C LEU A 178 28.87 -2.81 1.30
N LYS A 179 29.45 -2.48 2.46
CA LYS A 179 28.69 -2.21 3.68
C LYS A 179 27.70 -1.07 3.46
N ARG A 180 28.11 0.00 2.76
CA ARG A 180 27.18 1.08 2.35
C ARG A 180 26.12 0.57 1.39
N ALA A 181 26.51 -0.15 0.33
CA ALA A 181 25.58 -0.71 -0.65
C ALA A 181 24.53 -1.63 -0.01
N ASN A 182 24.95 -2.53 0.87
CA ASN A 182 24.08 -3.45 1.62
C ASN A 182 23.11 -2.71 2.53
N LYS A 183 23.59 -1.70 3.28
CA LYS A 183 22.74 -0.86 4.13
C LYS A 183 21.68 -0.14 3.30
N ASP A 184 22.08 0.49 2.21
CA ASP A 184 21.17 1.22 1.33
C ASP A 184 20.15 0.31 0.65
N ALA A 185 20.58 -0.87 0.18
CA ALA A 185 19.70 -1.88 -0.37
C ALA A 185 18.66 -2.35 0.66
N THR A 186 19.07 -2.56 1.92
CA THR A 186 18.19 -2.95 3.02
C THR A 186 17.17 -1.86 3.35
N THR A 187 17.60 -0.59 3.46
CA THR A 187 16.71 0.54 3.70
C THR A 187 15.72 0.72 2.55
N TRP A 188 16.19 0.60 1.31
CA TRP A 188 15.35 0.67 0.13
C TRP A 188 14.32 -0.47 0.09
N SER A 189 14.74 -1.72 0.30
CA SER A 189 13.84 -2.87 0.22
C SER A 189 12.70 -2.79 1.24
N ASN A 190 12.99 -2.25 2.43
CA ASN A 190 12.00 -2.09 3.49
C ASN A 190 10.97 -0.97 3.20
N SER A 191 11.28 -0.04 2.30
CA SER A 191 10.45 1.15 2.07
C SER A 191 9.78 1.22 0.70
N VAL A 192 10.30 0.50 -0.31
CA VAL A 192 9.86 0.67 -1.71
C VAL A 192 8.38 0.34 -1.95
N LEU A 193 7.80 -0.62 -1.21
CA LEU A 193 6.38 -0.98 -1.32
C LEU A 193 5.47 -0.17 -0.38
N SER A 194 6.02 0.69 0.46
CA SER A 194 5.24 1.50 1.41
C SER A 194 4.15 2.36 0.74
N PRO A 195 4.38 3.00 -0.42
CA PRO A 195 3.33 3.79 -1.07
C PRO A 195 2.08 2.95 -1.42
N LEU A 196 2.25 1.74 -1.94
CA LEU A 196 1.14 0.82 -2.22
C LEU A 196 0.42 0.41 -0.94
N MET A 197 1.17 0.13 0.13
CA MET A 197 0.60 -0.21 1.44
C MET A 197 -0.24 0.94 2.02
N HIS A 198 0.18 2.19 1.84
CA HIS A 198 -0.61 3.36 2.25
C HIS A 198 -1.90 3.47 1.45
N GLN A 199 -1.84 3.36 0.11
CA GLN A 199 -3.06 3.43 -0.72
C GLN A 199 -4.06 2.33 -0.35
N ILE A 200 -3.61 1.10 -0.10
CA ILE A 200 -4.47 -0.01 0.36
C ILE A 200 -5.14 0.35 1.69
N LYS A 201 -4.38 0.88 2.66
CA LYS A 201 -4.92 1.29 3.96
C LYS A 201 -5.93 2.43 3.83
N ASP A 202 -5.70 3.38 2.93
CA ASP A 202 -6.60 4.51 2.71
C ASP A 202 -7.90 4.07 2.02
N HIS A 203 -7.81 3.18 1.03
CA HIS A 203 -9.00 2.56 0.41
C HIS A 203 -9.86 1.83 1.45
N LYS A 204 -9.25 1.09 2.38
CA LYS A 204 -9.96 0.44 3.48
C LYS A 204 -10.77 1.44 4.30
N LYS A 205 -10.12 2.53 4.75
CA LYS A 205 -10.77 3.57 5.55
C LYS A 205 -11.94 4.23 4.82
N GLN A 206 -11.79 4.47 3.52
CA GLN A 206 -12.85 5.04 2.69
C GLN A 206 -14.07 4.12 2.61
N ILE A 207 -13.86 2.82 2.40
CA ILE A 207 -14.93 1.82 2.35
C ILE A 207 -15.64 1.74 3.71
N GLU A 208 -14.88 1.63 4.81
CA GLU A 208 -15.41 1.55 6.18
C GLU A 208 -16.23 2.81 6.54
N SER A 209 -15.71 4.00 6.24
CA SER A 209 -16.40 5.26 6.47
C SER A 209 -17.71 5.36 5.67
N ARG A 210 -17.69 4.96 4.40
CA ARG A 210 -18.89 4.95 3.54
C ARG A 210 -19.95 3.97 4.04
N LEU A 211 -19.55 2.76 4.45
CA LEU A 211 -20.47 1.79 5.07
C LEU A 211 -21.08 2.33 6.36
N GLN A 212 -20.29 2.97 7.22
CA GLN A 212 -20.79 3.56 8.45
C GLN A 212 -21.79 4.70 8.18
N MET A 213 -21.50 5.55 7.19
CA MET A 213 -22.40 6.63 6.77
C MET A 213 -23.73 6.06 6.26
N LEU A 214 -23.69 5.07 5.36
CA LEU A 214 -24.89 4.44 4.81
C LEU A 214 -25.72 3.76 5.90
N ARG A 215 -25.07 3.10 6.88
CA ARG A 215 -25.78 2.51 8.04
C ARG A 215 -26.48 3.56 8.88
N LYS A 216 -25.84 4.71 9.14
CA LYS A 216 -26.46 5.82 9.86
C LYS A 216 -27.67 6.37 9.09
N ILE A 217 -27.56 6.57 7.77
CA ILE A 217 -28.67 7.04 6.93
C ILE A 217 -29.84 6.05 7.01
N SER A 218 -29.58 4.75 6.87
CA SER A 218 -30.62 3.72 6.97
C SER A 218 -31.28 3.69 8.35
N GLY A 219 -30.51 3.72 9.45
CA GLY A 219 -31.06 3.68 10.81
C GLY A 219 -31.78 4.98 11.23
N SER A 220 -31.30 6.14 10.78
CA SER A 220 -32.03 7.41 10.96
C SER A 220 -33.34 7.42 10.18
N LYS A 221 -33.40 6.73 9.04
CA LYS A 221 -34.64 6.58 8.27
C LYS A 221 -35.69 5.76 9.01
N GLU A 222 -35.31 4.61 9.57
CA GLU A 222 -36.20 3.76 10.38
C GLU A 222 -36.85 4.58 11.53
N SER A 223 -36.07 5.43 12.19
CA SER A 223 -36.57 6.33 13.23
C SER A 223 -37.51 7.43 12.70
N ILE A 224 -37.32 7.91 11.47
CA ILE A 224 -38.22 8.87 10.83
C ILE A 224 -39.53 8.20 10.39
N GLU A 225 -39.47 7.00 9.82
CA GLU A 225 -40.65 6.21 9.46
C GLU A 225 -41.51 5.91 10.69
N GLU A 226 -40.89 5.53 11.82
CA GLU A 226 -41.58 5.31 13.10
C GLU A 226 -42.28 6.58 13.58
N ASN A 227 -41.60 7.74 13.52
CA ASN A 227 -42.21 9.02 13.88
C ASN A 227 -43.36 9.44 12.94
N ILE A 228 -43.23 9.21 11.63
CA ILE A 228 -44.32 9.48 10.67
C ILE A 228 -45.50 8.55 10.95
N ALA A 229 -45.27 7.28 11.28
CA ALA A 229 -46.32 6.34 11.64
C ALA A 229 -47.05 6.79 12.92
N ASN A 230 -46.32 7.22 13.95
CA ASN A 230 -46.88 7.75 15.19
C ASN A 230 -47.72 9.03 14.92
N LEU A 231 -47.17 10.00 14.18
CA LEU A 231 -47.89 11.22 13.82
C LEU A 231 -49.13 10.94 12.95
N ALA A 232 -49.05 9.95 12.05
CA ALA A 232 -50.21 9.54 11.24
C ALA A 232 -51.30 8.87 12.09
N ALA A 233 -50.90 8.08 13.10
CA ALA A 233 -51.82 7.49 14.06
C ALA A 233 -52.52 8.56 14.92
N GLU A 234 -51.83 9.62 15.32
CA GLU A 234 -52.42 10.76 16.04
C GLU A 234 -53.34 11.63 15.19
N LEU A 235 -53.02 11.81 13.90
CA LEU A 235 -53.84 12.58 12.95
C LEU A 235 -55.20 11.93 12.63
N GLY A 236 -55.31 10.60 12.76
CA GLY A 236 -56.54 9.85 12.48
C GLY A 236 -57.71 10.27 13.39
N PRO A 237 -57.57 10.15 14.72
CA PRO A 237 -58.56 10.60 15.70
C PRO A 237 -58.89 12.09 15.59
N LEU A 238 -57.89 12.95 15.40
CA LEU A 238 -58.12 14.40 15.25
C LEU A 238 -58.98 14.74 14.02
N LYS A 239 -58.74 14.05 12.89
CA LYS A 239 -59.59 14.21 11.70
C LYS A 239 -61.01 13.69 11.92
N GLN A 240 -61.17 12.63 12.70
CA GLN A 240 -62.48 12.10 13.06
C GLN A 240 -63.26 13.08 13.94
N GLN A 241 -62.62 13.62 14.98
CA GLN A 241 -63.19 14.67 15.82
C GLN A 241 -63.55 15.92 15.01
N HIS A 242 -62.69 16.34 14.08
CA HIS A 242 -63.00 17.47 13.19
C HIS A 242 -64.20 17.20 12.28
N ARG A 243 -64.36 15.96 11.77
CA ARG A 243 -65.55 15.56 11.00
C ARG A 243 -66.81 15.58 11.85
N GLU A 244 -66.75 15.05 13.06
CA GLU A 244 -67.85 15.05 14.02
C GLU A 244 -68.28 16.48 14.37
N LEU A 245 -67.33 17.36 14.69
CA LEU A 245 -67.58 18.78 14.93
C LEU A 245 -68.20 19.47 13.70
N LYS A 246 -67.73 19.16 12.48
CA LYS A 246 -68.35 19.66 11.25
C LYS A 246 -69.79 19.17 11.09
N MET A 247 -70.09 17.92 11.44
CA MET A 247 -71.46 17.39 11.40
C MET A 247 -72.35 18.10 12.44
N ILE A 248 -71.84 18.32 13.65
CA ILE A 248 -72.56 19.06 14.71
C ILE A 248 -72.84 20.50 14.27
N ILE A 249 -71.85 21.21 13.72
CA ILE A 249 -72.05 22.58 13.20
C ILE A 249 -73.08 22.60 12.07
N LYS A 250 -73.08 21.59 11.19
CA LYS A 250 -74.06 21.48 10.11
C LYS A 250 -75.46 21.21 10.67
N ALA A 251 -75.60 20.35 11.68
CA ALA A 251 -76.86 20.10 12.37
C ALA A 251 -77.38 21.37 13.07
N MET A 252 -76.53 22.09 13.81
CA MET A 252 -76.90 23.34 14.47
C MET A 252 -77.32 24.46 13.50
N LYS A 253 -76.75 24.50 12.28
CA LYS A 253 -77.21 25.43 11.23
C LYS A 253 -78.56 25.03 10.65
N VAL A 254 -78.89 23.74 10.61
CA VAL A 254 -80.21 23.25 10.18
C VAL A 254 -81.25 23.54 11.26
N ASP A 255 -80.91 23.36 12.55
CA ASP A 255 -81.80 23.68 13.67
C ASP A 255 -82.09 25.19 13.76
N ASN A 256 -81.10 26.06 13.57
CA ASN A 256 -81.32 27.51 13.51
C ASN A 256 -82.22 27.96 12.34
N ILE A 257 -82.18 27.28 11.19
CA ILE A 257 -83.07 27.58 10.05
C ILE A 257 -84.49 27.08 10.33
N THR A 258 -84.62 26.01 11.12
CA THR A 258 -85.92 25.42 11.50
C THR A 258 -86.58 26.26 12.60
N GLU A 259 -85.83 26.69 13.62
CA GLU A 259 -86.29 27.63 14.65
C GLU A 259 -86.66 29.01 14.07
N TYR A 260 -85.93 29.53 13.07
CA TYR A 260 -86.32 30.78 12.41
C TYR A 260 -87.61 30.63 11.57
N LYS A 261 -87.86 29.47 10.98
CA LYS A 261 -89.11 29.19 10.26
C LYS A 261 -90.29 29.01 11.21
N ASP A 262 -90.09 28.34 12.33
CA ASP A 262 -91.15 28.12 13.32
C ASP A 262 -91.46 29.41 14.11
N ALA A 263 -90.46 30.23 14.44
CA ALA A 263 -90.66 31.55 15.05
C ALA A 263 -91.33 32.55 14.08
N SER A 264 -90.98 32.50 12.78
CA SER A 264 -91.65 33.32 11.75
C SER A 264 -93.10 32.88 11.48
N ALA A 265 -93.44 31.59 11.67
CA ALA A 265 -94.80 31.09 11.52
C ALA A 265 -95.68 31.41 12.75
N ALA A 266 -95.10 31.48 13.94
CA ALA A 266 -95.79 31.85 15.17
C ALA A 266 -96.10 33.37 15.29
N ALA A 267 -95.29 34.23 14.66
CA ALA A 267 -95.50 35.69 14.67
C ALA A 267 -96.55 36.19 13.65
N LEU A 268 -97.16 35.30 12.86
CA LEU A 268 -98.15 35.59 11.81
C LEU A 268 -99.56 35.05 12.11
N LYS A 269 -99.84 34.68 13.36
CA LYS A 269 -101.17 34.35 13.88
C LYS A 269 -101.57 35.31 14.99
#